data_AF-A0A5J5KWN2-F1
#
_entry.id   AF-A0A5J5KWN2-F1
#
_cell.length_a   1.000
_cell.length_b   1.000
_cell.length_c   1.000
_cell.angle_alpha   90.00
_cell.angle_beta   90.00
_cell.angle_gamma   90.00
#
_symmetry.space_group_name_H-M   'P 1'
#
loop_
_entity.id
_entity.type
_entity.pdbx_description
1 polymer ?
#
loop_
_entity_poly.entity_id
_entity_poly.type
_entity_poly.pdbx_seq_one_letter_code
_entity_poly.pdbx_strand_id
1 'polypeptide(L)'
;MSTSVDSHADQASTAGPNRADRTSQAGAASLPDVVKVFAKLLPRQLQDELALAKLELKEKGIKVGKGVALVVVGLVFLALATIALVVAAIAGLAQVMPFWLSALIVAAFFLIVLAVLAGIGAVTIKSAMPLNPVRAVRGLKYDLGVVKEGSAYTEARVRREEAEAKERKAQEKKEQKTQAAHQPPAPTEAQLRQRLSVRRDKLKELRDDAENRKDHVQTSAMGFANRTKSTFSNANLKASSMAEEVGERVGPIAVAAAAGTAFLIFLVKLLRRSR
;
A
#
# COMPACT_ATOMS: atom_id res chain seq x y z
N MET A 1 -37.77 11.49 -68.01
CA MET A 1 -37.56 12.79 -67.32
C MET A 1 -36.15 12.75 -66.74
N SER A 2 -35.10 12.90 -67.55
CA SER A 2 -34.64 14.09 -68.28
C SER A 2 -33.97 15.13 -67.37
N THR A 3 -32.65 15.24 -67.59
CA THR A 3 -31.81 16.47 -67.66
C THR A 3 -31.59 17.29 -66.37
N SER A 4 -30.34 17.47 -65.93
CA SER A 4 -29.47 18.49 -66.55
C SER A 4 -28.00 18.25 -66.22
N VAL A 5 -27.23 18.17 -67.30
CA VAL A 5 -25.81 18.46 -67.41
C VAL A 5 -25.64 19.97 -67.19
N ASP A 6 -24.60 20.40 -66.49
CA ASP A 6 -23.97 21.67 -66.85
C ASP A 6 -22.45 21.51 -66.88
N SER A 7 -21.96 21.77 -68.08
CA SER A 7 -20.60 21.72 -68.57
C SER A 7 -20.20 23.16 -68.82
N HIS A 8 -19.25 23.67 -68.04
CA HIS A 8 -18.51 24.86 -68.42
C HIS A 8 -17.01 24.56 -68.33
N ALA A 9 -16.52 24.01 -69.44
CA ALA A 9 -15.17 24.29 -69.90
C ALA A 9 -15.25 25.50 -70.82
N ASP A 10 -14.48 26.54 -70.52
CA ASP A 10 -13.90 27.37 -71.57
C ASP A 10 -12.48 27.78 -71.19
N GLN A 11 -11.63 27.83 -72.22
CA GLN A 11 -10.18 27.76 -72.15
C GLN A 11 -9.52 29.15 -72.28
N ALA A 12 -8.24 29.17 -71.90
CA ALA A 12 -7.13 29.90 -72.52
C ALA A 12 -6.70 31.29 -71.99
N SER A 13 -5.54 31.24 -71.32
CA SER A 13 -4.29 31.95 -71.67
C SER A 13 -4.14 33.45 -71.40
N THR A 14 -3.34 33.77 -70.36
CA THR A 14 -2.33 34.83 -70.44
C THR A 14 -1.06 34.40 -69.72
N ALA A 15 0.04 34.35 -70.46
CA ALA A 15 1.39 34.16 -69.97
C ALA A 15 1.83 35.35 -69.10
N GLY A 16 2.44 35.06 -67.95
CA GLY A 16 3.18 36.00 -67.11
C GLY A 16 4.45 35.31 -66.58
N PRO A 17 5.64 35.95 -66.66
CA PRO A 17 6.92 35.30 -66.37
C PRO A 17 7.21 35.22 -64.86
N ASN A 18 8.14 34.33 -64.49
CA ASN A 18 8.67 34.03 -63.15
C ASN A 18 7.84 33.12 -62.23
N ARG A 19 7.90 31.82 -62.57
CA ARG A 19 7.60 30.71 -61.65
C ARG A 19 8.85 29.86 -61.33
N ALA A 20 10.02 30.50 -61.30
CA ALA A 20 11.22 30.03 -60.61
C ALA A 20 11.48 31.01 -59.46
N ASP A 21 11.96 30.51 -58.31
CA ASP A 21 12.36 31.28 -57.10
C ASP A 21 11.30 31.54 -56.00
N ARG A 22 10.40 30.58 -55.74
CA ARG A 22 9.75 30.47 -54.41
C ARG A 22 9.77 29.05 -53.81
N THR A 23 10.72 28.22 -54.24
CA THR A 23 11.01 26.89 -53.68
C THR A 23 12.39 26.80 -53.02
N SER A 24 12.87 27.91 -52.43
CA SER A 24 14.15 27.93 -51.70
C SER A 24 14.15 28.90 -50.52
N GLN A 25 13.13 28.82 -49.65
CA GLN A 25 13.28 29.23 -48.24
C GLN A 25 12.24 28.58 -47.32
N ALA A 26 11.90 27.31 -47.57
CA ALA A 26 11.47 26.45 -46.48
C ALA A 26 12.75 26.09 -45.73
N GLY A 27 13.13 26.91 -44.75
CA GLY A 27 14.20 26.57 -43.82
C GLY A 27 13.88 25.18 -43.28
N ALA A 28 14.71 24.21 -43.62
CA ALA A 28 14.62 22.86 -43.08
C ALA A 28 14.65 23.00 -41.56
N ALA A 29 13.48 22.90 -40.93
CA ALA A 29 13.39 22.81 -39.49
C ALA A 29 14.26 21.61 -39.12
N SER A 30 15.40 21.92 -38.52
CA SER A 30 16.41 20.93 -38.21
C SER A 30 15.77 19.88 -37.28
N LEU A 31 16.15 18.61 -37.36
CA LEU A 31 15.74 17.57 -36.39
C LEU A 31 15.67 18.07 -34.92
N PRO A 32 16.61 18.93 -34.43
CA PRO A 32 16.47 19.53 -33.10
C PRO A 32 15.32 20.53 -32.94
N ASP A 33 14.91 21.28 -33.97
CA ASP A 33 13.74 22.17 -33.91
C ASP A 33 12.42 21.39 -33.81
N VAL A 34 12.31 20.24 -34.50
CA VAL A 34 11.16 19.34 -34.38
C VAL A 34 11.07 18.76 -32.96
N VAL A 35 12.18 18.27 -32.42
CA VAL A 35 12.24 17.78 -31.02
C VAL A 35 11.88 18.90 -30.03
N LYS A 36 12.32 20.13 -30.28
CA LYS A 36 12.04 21.29 -29.43
C LYS A 36 10.56 21.71 -29.46
N VAL A 37 9.90 21.60 -30.61
CA VAL A 37 8.46 21.82 -30.76
C VAL A 37 7.67 20.70 -30.08
N PHE A 38 8.00 19.42 -30.32
CA PHE A 38 7.35 18.28 -29.66
C PHE A 38 7.50 18.33 -28.12
N ALA A 39 8.69 18.65 -27.61
CA ALA A 39 8.95 18.80 -26.17
C ALA A 39 8.14 19.96 -25.53
N LYS A 40 7.74 20.96 -26.32
CA LYS A 40 6.95 22.10 -25.86
C LYS A 40 5.43 21.83 -25.91
N LEU A 41 4.96 20.95 -26.79
CA LEU A 41 3.53 20.64 -26.96
C LEU A 41 3.06 19.41 -26.18
N LEU A 42 3.88 18.36 -26.06
CA LEU A 42 3.52 17.13 -25.33
C LEU A 42 3.06 17.36 -23.88
N PRO A 43 3.70 18.24 -23.07
CA PRO A 43 3.28 18.44 -21.68
C PRO A 43 1.87 19.03 -21.57
N ARG A 44 1.47 19.89 -22.51
CA ARG A 44 0.14 20.51 -22.52
C ARG A 44 -0.95 19.52 -22.91
N GLN A 45 -0.71 18.72 -23.95
CA GLN A 45 -1.64 17.68 -24.35
C GLN A 45 -1.82 16.61 -23.27
N LEU A 46 -0.73 16.22 -22.59
CA LEU A 46 -0.81 15.32 -21.43
C LEU A 46 -1.59 15.94 -20.27
N GLN A 47 -1.43 17.25 -20.01
CA GLN A 47 -2.21 17.93 -18.98
C GLN A 47 -3.70 17.96 -19.30
N ASP A 48 -4.07 18.16 -20.57
CA ASP A 48 -5.47 18.18 -21.01
C ASP A 48 -6.12 16.78 -20.95
N GLU A 49 -5.43 15.74 -21.41
CA GLU A 49 -5.87 14.34 -21.27
C GLU A 49 -5.98 13.92 -19.81
N LEU A 50 -5.04 14.35 -18.95
CA LEU A 50 -5.12 14.14 -17.51
C LEU A 50 -6.29 14.91 -16.89
N ALA A 51 -6.58 16.12 -17.36
CA ALA A 51 -7.73 16.90 -16.88
C ALA A 51 -9.05 16.23 -17.26
N LEU A 52 -9.16 15.74 -18.49
CA LEU A 52 -10.31 14.97 -18.98
C LEU A 52 -10.47 13.67 -18.18
N ALA A 53 -9.38 12.91 -18.03
CA ALA A 53 -9.38 11.66 -17.25
C ALA A 53 -9.75 11.91 -15.78
N LYS A 54 -9.32 13.03 -15.18
CA LYS A 54 -9.74 13.41 -13.81
C LYS A 54 -11.22 13.71 -13.72
N LEU A 55 -11.80 14.40 -14.70
CA LEU A 55 -13.23 14.69 -14.74
C LEU A 55 -14.04 13.40 -14.88
N GLU A 56 -13.66 12.53 -15.81
CA GLU A 56 -14.31 11.25 -16.02
C GLU A 56 -14.17 10.33 -14.79
N LEU A 57 -12.98 10.28 -14.19
CA LEU A 57 -12.72 9.52 -12.97
C LEU A 57 -13.51 10.08 -11.78
N LYS A 58 -13.72 11.39 -11.70
CA LYS A 58 -14.57 12.00 -10.67
C LYS A 58 -16.03 11.59 -10.85
N GLU A 59 -16.57 11.68 -12.06
CA GLU A 59 -17.96 11.29 -12.33
C GLU A 59 -18.20 9.79 -12.10
N LYS A 60 -17.32 8.93 -12.65
CA LYS A 60 -17.38 7.48 -12.45
C LYS A 60 -17.10 7.12 -10.99
N GLY A 61 -16.14 7.80 -10.37
CA GLY A 61 -15.76 7.61 -8.97
C GLY A 61 -16.87 7.96 -7.99
N ILE A 62 -17.66 9.01 -8.24
CA ILE A 62 -18.83 9.34 -7.40
C ILE A 62 -19.92 8.28 -7.56
N LYS A 63 -20.20 7.80 -8.78
CA LYS A 63 -21.22 6.76 -9.01
C LYS A 63 -20.83 5.44 -8.33
N VAL A 64 -19.58 5.00 -8.53
CA VAL A 64 -19.03 3.81 -7.86
C VAL A 64 -19.00 4.03 -6.35
N GLY A 65 -18.56 5.20 -5.88
CA GLY A 65 -18.50 5.56 -4.47
C GLY A 65 -19.86 5.52 -3.78
N LYS A 66 -20.92 6.03 -4.42
CA LYS A 66 -22.30 5.90 -3.91
C LYS A 66 -22.74 4.44 -3.82
N GLY A 67 -22.44 3.64 -4.85
CA GLY A 67 -22.73 2.20 -4.84
C GLY A 67 -22.03 1.48 -3.68
N VAL A 68 -20.73 1.71 -3.51
CA VAL A 68 -19.95 1.15 -2.40
C VAL A 68 -20.48 1.63 -1.04
N ALA A 69 -20.83 2.91 -0.91
CA ALA A 69 -21.40 3.44 0.33
C ALA A 69 -22.73 2.75 0.71
N LEU A 70 -23.64 2.57 -0.26
CA LEU A 70 -24.89 1.85 -0.03
C LEU A 70 -24.66 0.38 0.36
N VAL A 71 -23.70 -0.29 -0.29
CA VAL A 71 -23.33 -1.67 0.08
C VAL A 71 -22.78 -1.72 1.50
N VAL A 72 -21.90 -0.79 1.89
CA VAL A 72 -21.34 -0.74 3.25
C VAL A 72 -22.45 -0.53 4.28
N VAL A 73 -23.37 0.41 4.04
CA VAL A 73 -24.52 0.62 4.93
C VAL A 73 -25.40 -0.63 4.99
N GLY A 74 -25.68 -1.26 3.85
CA GLY A 74 -26.43 -2.52 3.78
C GLY A 74 -25.77 -3.65 4.56
N LEU A 75 -24.44 -3.79 4.49
CA LEU A 75 -23.69 -4.78 5.27
C LEU A 75 -23.76 -4.52 6.78
N VAL A 76 -23.77 -3.25 7.21
CA VAL A 76 -23.98 -2.91 8.63
C VAL A 76 -25.36 -3.35 9.10
N PHE A 77 -26.42 -3.03 8.34
CA PHE A 77 -27.78 -3.46 8.68
C PHE A 77 -27.93 -4.99 8.63
N LEU A 78 -27.31 -5.65 7.66
CA LEU A 78 -27.27 -7.11 7.58
C LEU A 78 -26.58 -7.73 8.81
N ALA A 79 -25.47 -7.14 9.27
CA ALA A 79 -24.79 -7.59 10.48
C ALA A 79 -25.68 -7.43 11.73
N LEU A 80 -26.35 -6.29 11.88
CA LEU A 80 -27.30 -6.06 12.97
C LEU A 80 -28.48 -7.04 12.93
N ALA A 81 -29.07 -7.26 11.75
CA ALA A 81 -30.15 -8.22 11.55
C ALA A 81 -29.70 -9.65 11.89
N THR A 82 -28.47 -10.02 11.51
CA THR A 82 -27.88 -11.32 11.86
C THR A 82 -27.74 -11.48 13.37
N ILE A 83 -27.24 -10.46 14.08
CA ILE A 83 -27.15 -10.48 15.55
C ILE A 83 -28.54 -10.65 16.18
N ALA A 84 -29.54 -9.89 15.71
CA ALA A 84 -30.90 -10.00 16.20
C ALA A 84 -31.49 -11.41 15.97
N LEU A 85 -31.24 -12.02 14.81
CA LEU A 85 -31.65 -13.39 14.51
C LEU A 85 -30.96 -14.42 15.41
N VAL A 86 -29.68 -14.25 15.70
CA VAL A 86 -28.95 -15.13 16.64
C VAL A 86 -29.57 -15.04 18.04
N VAL A 87 -29.83 -13.83 18.53
CA VAL A 87 -30.47 -13.62 19.83
C VAL A 87 -31.88 -14.23 19.84
N ALA A 88 -32.67 -14.02 18.79
CA ALA A 88 -34.01 -14.60 18.66
C ALA A 88 -33.96 -16.13 18.63
N ALA A 89 -32.99 -16.74 17.94
CA ALA A 89 -32.81 -18.19 17.92
C ALA A 89 -32.46 -18.75 19.31
N ILE A 90 -31.55 -18.08 20.03
CA ILE A 90 -31.18 -18.47 21.40
C ILE A 90 -32.40 -18.35 22.33
N ALA A 91 -33.14 -17.23 22.25
CA ALA A 91 -34.32 -17.00 23.08
C ALA A 91 -35.45 -18.00 22.76
N GLY A 92 -35.71 -18.28 21.49
CA GLY A 92 -36.72 -19.25 21.08
C GLY A 92 -36.40 -20.67 21.52
N LEU A 93 -35.14 -21.10 21.37
CA LEU A 93 -34.71 -22.42 21.81
C LEU A 93 -34.61 -22.52 23.35
N ALA A 94 -34.39 -21.40 24.06
CA ALA A 94 -34.45 -21.34 25.51
C ALA A 94 -35.85 -21.61 26.11
N GLN A 95 -36.91 -21.62 25.28
CA GLN A 95 -38.25 -21.98 25.73
C GLN A 95 -38.40 -23.49 26.04
N VAL A 96 -37.55 -24.33 25.44
CA VAL A 96 -37.59 -25.80 25.61
C VAL A 96 -36.41 -26.35 26.41
N MET A 97 -35.37 -25.56 26.67
CA MET A 97 -34.18 -25.97 27.40
C MET A 97 -33.51 -24.78 28.13
N PRO A 98 -32.58 -25.00 29.08
CA PRO A 98 -31.90 -23.90 29.77
C PRO A 98 -31.16 -22.94 28.83
N PHE A 99 -31.17 -21.66 29.17
CA PHE A 99 -30.59 -20.58 28.34
C PHE A 99 -29.12 -20.82 27.95
N TRP A 100 -28.31 -21.34 28.89
CA TRP A 100 -26.89 -21.64 28.64
C TRP A 100 -26.71 -22.74 27.58
N LEU A 101 -27.58 -23.75 27.56
CA LEU A 101 -27.49 -24.85 26.60
C LEU A 101 -27.95 -24.40 25.21
N SER A 102 -29.01 -23.59 25.15
CA SER A 102 -29.48 -22.96 23.92
C SER A 102 -28.37 -22.13 23.25
N ALA A 103 -27.68 -21.29 24.03
CA ALA A 103 -26.56 -20.49 23.53
C ALA A 103 -25.42 -21.36 22.98
N LEU A 104 -25.07 -22.46 23.65
CA LEU A 104 -24.03 -23.39 23.19
C LEU A 104 -24.41 -24.10 21.88
N ILE A 105 -25.67 -24.50 21.70
CA ILE A 105 -26.13 -25.18 20.48
C ILE A 105 -26.09 -24.23 19.28
N VAL A 106 -26.59 -23.00 19.45
CA VAL A 106 -26.54 -21.99 18.38
C VAL A 106 -25.09 -21.64 18.05
N ALA A 107 -24.22 -21.47 19.05
CA ALA A 107 -22.80 -21.23 18.83
C ALA A 107 -22.12 -22.39 18.08
N ALA A 108 -22.40 -23.64 18.45
CA ALA A 108 -21.87 -24.82 17.76
C ALA A 108 -22.31 -24.88 16.29
N PHE A 109 -23.57 -24.57 16.00
CA PHE A 109 -24.07 -24.47 14.63
C PHE A 109 -23.27 -23.46 13.80
N PHE A 110 -23.09 -22.23 14.30
CA PHE A 110 -22.31 -21.21 13.59
C PHE A 110 -20.83 -21.60 13.43
N LEU A 111 -20.24 -22.29 14.41
CA LEU A 111 -18.85 -22.75 14.33
C LEU A 111 -18.67 -23.78 13.20
N ILE A 112 -19.63 -24.71 13.05
CA ILE A 112 -19.63 -25.68 11.95
C ILE A 112 -19.73 -24.96 10.60
N VAL A 113 -20.68 -24.03 10.45
CA VAL A 113 -20.84 -23.25 9.21
C VAL A 113 -19.56 -22.47 8.89
N LEU A 114 -18.95 -21.83 9.89
CA LEU A 114 -17.70 -21.08 9.73
C LEU A 114 -16.54 -21.99 9.32
N ALA A 115 -16.43 -23.19 9.92
CA ALA A 115 -15.40 -24.17 9.59
C ALA A 115 -15.53 -24.67 8.14
N VAL A 116 -16.75 -24.94 7.67
CA VAL A 116 -17.01 -25.34 6.28
C VAL A 116 -16.63 -24.22 5.31
N LEU A 117 -17.09 -22.98 5.56
CA LEU A 117 -16.77 -21.82 4.73
C LEU A 117 -15.27 -21.53 4.70
N ALA A 118 -14.60 -21.56 5.86
CA ALA A 118 -13.16 -21.39 5.97
C ALA A 118 -12.41 -22.51 5.23
N GLY A 119 -12.88 -23.75 5.30
CA GLY A 119 -12.34 -24.88 4.55
C GLY A 119 -12.42 -24.67 3.04
N ILE A 120 -13.60 -24.32 2.52
CA ILE A 120 -13.81 -24.02 1.09
C ILE A 120 -12.93 -22.85 0.64
N GLY A 121 -12.88 -21.78 1.45
CA GLY A 121 -12.05 -20.61 1.18
C GLY A 121 -10.56 -20.96 1.15
N ALA A 122 -10.08 -21.74 2.13
CA ALA A 122 -8.69 -22.19 2.20
C ALA A 122 -8.31 -23.07 1.01
N VAL A 123 -9.18 -23.99 0.60
CA VAL A 123 -8.96 -24.83 -0.60
C VAL A 123 -8.89 -23.97 -1.86
N THR A 124 -9.83 -23.02 -2.01
CA THR A 124 -9.87 -22.12 -3.17
C THR A 124 -8.62 -21.25 -3.26
N ILE A 125 -8.19 -20.66 -2.14
CA ILE A 125 -6.96 -19.85 -2.07
C ILE A 125 -5.72 -20.70 -2.36
N LYS A 126 -5.66 -21.91 -1.81
CA LYS A 126 -4.54 -22.83 -2.02
C LYS A 126 -4.44 -23.27 -3.48
N SER A 127 -5.57 -23.52 -4.14
CA SER A 127 -5.61 -23.82 -5.59
C SER A 127 -5.24 -22.62 -6.46
N ALA A 128 -5.43 -21.39 -5.96
CA ALA A 128 -5.00 -20.16 -6.64
C ALA A 128 -3.52 -19.81 -6.41
N MET A 129 -2.77 -20.60 -5.63
CA MET A 129 -1.34 -20.39 -5.41
C MET A 129 -0.48 -21.25 -6.36
N PRO A 130 0.67 -20.73 -6.85
CA PRO A 130 1.33 -19.51 -6.40
C PRO A 130 0.79 -18.23 -7.05
N LEU A 131 0.31 -17.28 -6.22
CA LEU A 131 0.02 -15.88 -6.56
C LEU A 131 1.30 -15.08 -6.89
N ASN A 132 2.34 -15.75 -7.38
CA ASN A 132 3.50 -15.05 -7.93
C ASN A 132 3.11 -14.72 -9.37
N PRO A 133 2.87 -13.44 -9.73
CA PRO A 133 2.63 -13.06 -11.11
C PRO A 133 3.97 -13.10 -11.85
N VAL A 134 4.54 -14.31 -11.99
CA VAL A 134 5.84 -14.58 -12.62
C VAL A 134 5.90 -13.92 -14.00
N ARG A 135 4.77 -13.90 -14.72
CA ARG A 135 4.66 -13.25 -16.02
C ARG A 135 4.75 -11.73 -15.94
N ALA A 136 4.08 -11.09 -14.99
CA ALA A 136 4.13 -9.63 -14.83
C ALA A 136 5.52 -9.16 -14.38
N VAL A 137 6.11 -9.86 -13.40
CA VAL A 137 7.47 -9.57 -12.92
C VAL A 137 8.51 -9.82 -14.01
N ARG A 138 8.32 -10.85 -14.83
CA ARG A 138 9.21 -11.14 -15.97
C ARG A 138 9.12 -10.09 -17.07
N GLY A 139 7.91 -9.60 -17.39
CA GLY A 139 7.72 -8.50 -18.34
C GLY A 139 8.46 -7.24 -17.89
N LEU A 140 8.27 -6.83 -16.64
CA LEU A 140 8.99 -5.69 -16.05
C LEU A 140 10.51 -5.85 -16.11
N LYS A 141 11.05 -7.05 -15.81
CA LYS A 141 12.49 -7.31 -15.90
C LYS A 141 13.01 -7.28 -17.33
N TYR A 142 12.22 -7.79 -18.28
CA TYR A 142 12.54 -7.75 -19.69
C TYR A 142 12.57 -6.30 -20.20
N ASP A 143 11.54 -5.53 -19.89
CA ASP A 143 11.43 -4.11 -20.30
C ASP A 143 12.58 -3.28 -19.71
N LEU A 144 12.94 -3.50 -18.44
CA LEU A 144 14.11 -2.88 -17.81
C LEU A 144 15.43 -3.31 -18.45
N GLY A 145 15.56 -4.58 -18.84
CA GLY A 145 16.74 -5.11 -19.53
C GLY A 145 16.89 -4.53 -20.94
N VAL A 146 15.79 -4.38 -21.68
CA VAL A 146 15.78 -3.76 -23.02
C VAL A 146 16.14 -2.28 -22.94
N VAL A 147 15.66 -1.55 -21.92
CA VAL A 147 16.04 -0.15 -21.69
C VAL A 147 17.53 -0.02 -21.35
N LYS A 148 18.10 -0.99 -20.62
CA LYS A 148 19.49 -0.94 -20.15
C LYS A 148 20.53 -1.44 -21.18
N GLU A 149 20.20 -2.49 -21.92
CA GLU A 149 21.15 -3.24 -22.76
C GLU A 149 20.71 -3.30 -24.25
N GLY A 150 19.54 -2.74 -24.59
CA GLY A 150 19.02 -2.72 -25.95
C GLY A 150 18.58 -4.11 -26.45
N SER A 151 18.59 -4.30 -27.77
CA SER A 151 18.12 -5.53 -28.44
C SER A 151 18.97 -6.78 -28.15
N ALA A 152 20.13 -6.62 -27.48
CA ALA A 152 20.96 -7.73 -27.05
C ALA A 152 20.35 -8.51 -25.85
N TYR A 153 19.44 -7.90 -25.09
CA TYR A 153 18.77 -8.54 -23.97
C TYR A 153 17.58 -9.39 -24.43
N THR A 154 17.83 -10.68 -24.67
CA THR A 154 16.81 -11.61 -25.16
C THR A 154 16.11 -12.33 -24.00
N GLU A 155 14.79 -12.48 -24.08
CA GLU A 155 13.95 -13.17 -23.09
C GLU A 155 14.43 -14.61 -22.76
N ALA A 156 15.11 -15.27 -23.71
CA ALA A 156 15.72 -16.58 -23.53
C ALA A 156 16.84 -16.59 -22.47
N ARG A 157 17.61 -15.49 -22.33
CA ARG A 157 18.67 -15.35 -21.32
C ARG A 157 18.07 -15.27 -19.92
N VAL A 158 16.99 -14.49 -19.75
CA VAL A 158 16.24 -14.38 -18.50
C VAL A 158 15.66 -15.74 -18.08
N ARG A 159 15.10 -16.51 -19.02
CA ARG A 159 14.59 -17.86 -18.73
C ARG A 159 15.67 -18.82 -18.26
N ARG A 160 16.87 -18.77 -18.85
CA ARG A 160 18.02 -19.59 -18.44
C ARG A 160 18.54 -19.20 -17.06
N GLU A 161 18.73 -17.90 -16.82
CA GLU A 161 19.14 -17.37 -15.50
C GLU A 161 18.11 -17.71 -14.40
N GLU A 162 16.80 -17.62 -14.69
CA GLU A 162 15.74 -18.01 -13.75
C GLU A 162 15.72 -19.52 -13.47
N ALA A 163 15.99 -20.36 -14.48
CA ALA A 163 16.05 -21.81 -14.34
C ALA A 163 17.26 -22.22 -13.49
N GLU A 164 18.45 -21.70 -13.82
CA GLU A 164 19.67 -21.94 -13.06
C GLU A 164 19.56 -21.43 -11.62
N ALA A 165 18.97 -20.25 -11.40
CA ALA A 165 18.76 -19.72 -10.05
C ALA A 165 17.78 -20.56 -9.22
N LYS A 166 16.76 -21.17 -9.84
CA LYS A 166 15.85 -22.11 -9.17
C LYS A 166 16.56 -23.41 -8.82
N GLU A 167 17.37 -23.94 -9.72
CA GLU A 167 18.15 -25.15 -9.51
C GLU A 167 19.20 -24.95 -8.42
N ARG A 168 19.94 -23.83 -8.43
CA ARG A 168 20.87 -23.43 -7.35
C ARG A 168 20.16 -23.35 -6.00
N LYS A 169 19.01 -22.68 -5.93
CA LYS A 169 18.20 -22.62 -4.68
C LYS A 169 17.66 -23.99 -4.25
N ALA A 170 17.36 -24.88 -5.19
CA ALA A 170 16.93 -26.24 -4.89
C ALA A 170 18.09 -27.12 -4.39
N GLN A 171 19.30 -26.93 -4.94
CA GLN A 171 20.53 -27.56 -4.48
C GLN A 171 20.94 -27.02 -3.10
N GLU A 172 20.95 -25.70 -2.89
CA GLU A 172 21.18 -25.10 -1.57
C GLU A 172 20.21 -25.61 -0.52
N LYS A 173 18.92 -25.77 -0.85
CA LYS A 173 17.93 -26.37 0.06
C LYS A 173 18.18 -27.86 0.32
N LYS A 174 18.67 -28.60 -0.67
CA LYS A 174 19.06 -30.01 -0.49
C LYS A 174 20.32 -30.11 0.35
N GLU A 175 21.33 -29.29 0.10
CA GLU A 175 22.56 -29.18 0.89
C GLU A 175 22.28 -28.73 2.31
N GLN A 176 21.40 -27.76 2.53
CA GLN A 176 20.93 -27.37 3.87
C GLN A 176 20.19 -28.49 4.58
N LYS A 177 19.38 -29.30 3.86
CA LYS A 177 18.74 -30.49 4.44
C LYS A 177 19.74 -31.60 4.74
N THR A 178 20.75 -31.79 3.88
CA THR A 178 21.83 -32.75 4.09
C THR A 178 22.73 -32.31 5.24
N GLN A 179 23.10 -31.03 5.34
CA GLN A 179 23.84 -30.46 6.47
C GLN A 179 22.99 -30.46 7.76
N ALA A 180 21.67 -30.26 7.66
CA ALA A 180 20.77 -30.46 8.79
C ALA A 180 20.67 -31.93 9.23
N ALA A 181 20.93 -32.88 8.33
CA ALA A 181 21.09 -34.30 8.66
C ALA A 181 22.50 -34.64 9.21
N HIS A 182 23.50 -33.77 9.04
CA HIS A 182 24.85 -33.90 9.61
C HIS A 182 25.09 -33.06 10.89
N GLN A 183 24.11 -32.27 11.34
CA GLN A 183 23.54 -32.40 12.69
C GLN A 183 24.29 -33.33 13.66
N PRO A 184 25.40 -32.97 14.35
CA PRO A 184 25.91 -33.84 15.42
C PRO A 184 24.76 -34.13 16.40
N PRO A 185 24.67 -35.37 16.94
CA PRO A 185 23.55 -35.79 17.77
C PRO A 185 23.31 -34.78 18.88
N ALA A 186 22.04 -34.59 19.25
CA ALA A 186 21.60 -33.59 20.21
C ALA A 186 22.61 -33.45 21.38
N PRO A 187 23.08 -32.24 21.72
CA PRO A 187 24.18 -32.06 22.65
C PRO A 187 23.92 -32.83 23.95
N THR A 188 24.87 -33.68 24.35
CA THR A 188 24.73 -34.52 25.56
C THR A 188 24.48 -33.63 26.79
N GLU A 189 23.75 -34.14 27.79
CA GLU A 189 23.33 -33.34 28.96
C GLU A 189 24.50 -32.59 29.64
N ALA A 190 25.68 -33.21 29.71
CA ALA A 190 26.90 -32.57 30.21
C ALA A 190 27.32 -31.33 29.40
N GLN A 191 27.20 -31.40 28.07
CA GLN A 191 27.51 -30.28 27.16
C GLN A 191 26.46 -29.18 27.25
N LEU A 192 25.19 -29.53 27.49
CA LEU A 192 24.12 -28.56 27.77
C LEU A 192 24.38 -27.82 29.08
N ARG A 193 24.75 -28.53 30.15
CA ARG A 193 25.09 -27.93 31.45
C ARG A 193 26.27 -26.97 31.33
N GLN A 194 27.30 -27.34 30.56
CA GLN A 194 28.45 -26.47 30.31
C GLN A 194 28.08 -25.21 29.48
N ARG A 195 27.23 -25.35 28.45
CA ARG A 195 26.76 -24.16 27.72
C ARG A 195 25.89 -23.25 28.58
N LEU A 196 25.10 -23.83 29.48
CA LEU A 196 24.25 -23.09 30.39
C LEU A 196 25.06 -22.34 31.44
N SER A 197 26.15 -22.91 31.97
CA SER A 197 27.03 -22.18 32.89
C SER A 197 27.69 -20.98 32.20
N VAL A 198 28.26 -21.17 31.01
CA VAL A 198 28.89 -20.09 30.24
C VAL A 198 27.91 -18.97 29.91
N ARG A 199 26.67 -19.31 29.51
CA ARG A 199 25.62 -18.30 29.28
C ARG A 199 25.25 -17.55 30.57
N ARG A 200 25.20 -18.24 31.70
CA ARG A 200 24.83 -17.65 32.98
C ARG A 200 25.88 -16.67 33.47
N ASP A 201 27.16 -16.97 33.25
CA ASP A 201 28.25 -16.04 33.59
C ASP A 201 28.26 -14.82 32.67
N LYS A 202 28.01 -15.01 31.37
CA LYS A 202 27.87 -13.89 30.44
C LYS A 202 26.63 -13.02 30.71
N LEU A 203 25.56 -13.60 31.23
CA LEU A 203 24.38 -12.85 31.68
C LEU A 203 24.64 -12.07 32.98
N LYS A 204 25.50 -12.58 33.87
CA LYS A 204 25.94 -11.82 35.06
C LYS A 204 26.76 -10.61 34.64
N GLU A 205 27.73 -10.79 33.75
CA GLU A 205 28.54 -9.71 33.19
C GLU A 205 27.65 -8.62 32.54
N LEU A 206 26.69 -9.03 31.70
CA LEU A 206 25.75 -8.08 31.07
C LEU A 206 24.84 -7.37 32.07
N ARG A 207 24.45 -8.03 33.17
CA ARG A 207 23.65 -7.40 34.22
C ARG A 207 24.48 -6.37 34.97
N ASP A 208 25.69 -6.73 35.36
CA ASP A 208 26.59 -5.88 36.14
C ASP A 208 26.99 -4.65 35.28
N ASP A 209 27.22 -4.84 33.98
CA ASP A 209 27.41 -3.76 33.00
C ASP A 209 26.17 -2.86 32.85
N ALA A 210 24.97 -3.45 32.82
CA ALA A 210 23.73 -2.69 32.72
C ALA A 210 23.45 -1.86 33.98
N GLU A 211 23.81 -2.39 35.16
CA GLU A 211 23.71 -1.71 36.44
C GLU A 211 24.69 -0.53 36.50
N ASN A 212 25.94 -0.75 36.13
CA ASN A 212 26.96 0.31 36.05
C ASN A 212 26.58 1.40 35.01
N ARG A 213 25.94 1.00 33.91
CA ARG A 213 25.45 1.94 32.87
C ARG A 213 24.21 2.72 33.31
N LYS A 214 23.38 2.20 34.22
CA LYS A 214 22.19 2.89 34.76
C LYS A 214 22.59 4.18 35.47
N ASP A 215 23.69 4.18 36.21
CA ASP A 215 24.20 5.34 36.94
C ASP A 215 24.66 6.46 35.98
N HIS A 216 25.26 6.08 34.84
CA HIS A 216 25.67 7.02 33.80
C HIS A 216 24.50 7.57 32.98
N VAL A 217 23.47 6.75 32.75
CA VAL A 217 22.26 7.17 32.03
C VAL A 217 21.40 8.09 32.89
N GLN A 218 21.33 7.89 34.21
CA GLN A 218 20.60 8.79 35.12
C GLN A 218 21.19 10.22 35.09
N THR A 219 22.52 10.33 35.11
CA THR A 219 23.22 11.62 35.04
C THR A 219 23.01 12.30 33.69
N SER A 220 23.08 11.54 32.59
CA SER A 220 22.84 12.05 31.24
C SER A 220 21.38 12.47 31.01
N ALA A 221 20.43 11.71 31.56
CA ALA A 221 19.00 11.99 31.47
C ALA A 221 18.61 13.22 32.29
N MET A 222 19.17 13.40 33.50
CA MET A 222 18.97 14.63 34.30
C MET A 222 19.52 15.87 33.58
N GLY A 223 20.68 15.74 32.92
CA GLY A 223 21.26 16.82 32.11
C GLY A 223 20.44 17.19 30.87
N PHE A 224 19.71 16.22 30.28
CA PHE A 224 18.78 16.48 29.18
C PHE A 224 17.47 17.09 29.67
N ALA A 225 16.91 16.59 30.78
CA ALA A 225 15.68 17.12 31.39
C ALA A 225 15.83 18.59 31.81
N ASN A 226 16.97 18.97 32.40
CA ASN A 226 17.23 20.38 32.74
C ASN A 226 17.41 21.28 31.50
N ARG A 227 17.99 20.76 30.41
CA ARG A 227 18.11 21.49 29.14
C ARG A 227 16.77 21.63 28.41
N THR A 228 15.90 20.63 28.48
CA THR A 228 14.56 20.73 27.90
C THR A 228 13.66 21.64 28.73
N LYS A 229 13.73 21.58 30.07
CA LYS A 229 12.93 22.47 30.94
C LYS A 229 13.24 23.96 30.71
N SER A 230 14.50 24.32 30.50
CA SER A 230 14.88 25.71 30.16
C SER A 230 14.43 26.14 28.75
N THR A 231 14.45 25.21 27.78
CA THR A 231 13.97 25.48 26.42
C THR A 231 12.45 25.64 26.36
N PHE A 232 11.69 24.81 27.08
CA PHE A 232 10.23 24.91 27.15
C PHE A 232 9.76 26.14 27.95
N SER A 233 10.48 26.53 29.01
CA SER A 233 10.19 27.80 29.72
C SER A 233 10.30 29.01 28.79
N ASN A 234 11.33 29.06 27.94
CA ASN A 234 11.50 30.14 26.96
C ASN A 234 10.47 30.09 25.83
N ALA A 235 9.99 28.89 25.44
CA ALA A 235 8.92 28.75 24.47
C ALA A 235 7.54 29.15 25.03
N ASN A 236 7.28 28.88 26.31
CA ASN A 236 6.01 29.22 26.98
C ASN A 236 5.80 30.75 27.10
N LEU A 237 6.89 31.51 27.29
CA LEU A 237 6.85 32.99 27.27
C LEU A 237 6.49 33.55 25.89
N LYS A 238 6.83 32.85 24.81
CA LYS A 238 6.52 33.24 23.43
C LYS A 238 5.12 32.82 22.99
N ALA A 239 4.57 31.77 23.60
CA ALA A 239 3.21 31.30 23.38
C ALA A 239 2.18 32.16 24.13
N SER A 240 2.50 32.63 25.35
CA SER A 240 1.61 33.53 26.09
C SER A 240 1.45 34.89 25.42
N SER A 241 2.49 35.41 24.74
CA SER A 241 2.39 36.64 23.96
C SER A 241 1.58 36.49 22.66
N MET A 242 1.51 35.29 22.08
CA MET A 242 0.70 35.05 20.86
C MET A 242 -0.75 34.66 21.17
N ALA A 243 -1.02 34.07 22.34
CA ALA A 243 -2.39 33.73 22.76
C ALA A 243 -3.24 34.98 23.05
N GLU A 244 -2.61 36.09 23.44
CA GLU A 244 -3.27 37.38 23.68
C GLU A 244 -3.63 38.11 22.36
N GLU A 245 -2.87 37.87 21.28
CA GLU A 245 -3.07 38.53 19.97
C GLU A 245 -4.11 37.84 19.05
N VAL A 246 -4.47 36.57 19.32
CA VAL A 246 -5.39 35.78 18.47
C VAL A 246 -6.83 35.71 19.02
N GLY A 247 -7.06 36.18 20.26
CA GLY A 247 -8.36 36.13 20.93
C GLY A 247 -9.46 37.03 20.33
N GLU A 248 -9.12 37.95 19.42
CA GLU A 248 -10.06 38.98 18.98
C GLU A 248 -10.78 38.70 17.65
N ARG A 249 -10.42 37.66 16.88
CA ARG A 249 -10.90 37.56 15.47
C ARG A 249 -11.44 36.22 14.95
N VAL A 250 -11.62 35.19 15.77
CA VAL A 250 -12.24 33.93 15.29
C VAL A 250 -13.14 33.28 16.34
N GLY A 251 -14.44 33.24 16.03
CA GLY A 251 -15.50 32.62 16.83
C GLY A 251 -15.49 31.07 16.86
N PRO A 252 -16.60 30.42 17.31
CA PRO A 252 -16.67 29.12 17.99
C PRO A 252 -16.32 27.86 17.18
N ILE A 253 -15.68 27.97 16.01
CA ILE A 253 -15.30 26.83 15.17
C ILE A 253 -13.97 26.21 15.64
N ALA A 254 -13.18 26.91 16.46
CA ALA A 254 -11.90 26.39 16.99
C ALA A 254 -12.06 25.34 18.12
N VAL A 255 -13.23 25.25 18.76
CA VAL A 255 -13.48 24.26 19.84
C VAL A 255 -13.68 22.83 19.27
N ALA A 256 -14.07 22.69 18.00
CA ALA A 256 -14.33 21.39 17.37
C ALA A 256 -13.04 20.60 17.03
N ALA A 257 -11.92 21.27 16.80
CA ALA A 257 -10.66 20.61 16.44
C ALA A 257 -9.97 19.93 17.65
N ALA A 258 -10.19 20.42 18.87
CA ALA A 258 -9.61 19.86 20.09
C ALA A 258 -10.37 18.63 20.63
N ALA A 259 -11.66 18.48 20.29
CA ALA A 259 -12.47 17.33 20.73
C ALA A 259 -12.14 16.03 19.95
N GLY A 260 -11.72 16.14 18.69
CA GLY A 260 -11.42 14.99 17.83
C GLY A 260 -10.20 14.19 18.30
N THR A 261 -9.16 14.86 18.80
CA THR A 261 -7.96 14.18 19.32
C THR A 261 -8.21 13.48 20.64
N ALA A 262 -9.07 14.04 21.51
CA ALA A 262 -9.45 13.42 22.78
C ALA A 262 -10.28 12.14 22.57
N PHE A 263 -11.20 12.14 21.60
CA PHE A 263 -12.02 10.97 21.28
C PHE A 263 -11.19 9.82 20.69
N LEU A 264 -10.21 10.12 19.83
CA LEU A 264 -9.29 9.11 19.28
C LEU A 264 -8.40 8.47 20.36
N ILE A 265 -7.90 9.27 21.31
CA ILE A 265 -7.10 8.76 22.44
C ILE A 265 -7.98 7.89 23.35
N PHE A 266 -9.23 8.28 23.60
CA PHE A 266 -10.18 7.50 24.39
C PHE A 266 -10.51 6.14 23.72
N LEU A 267 -10.71 6.13 22.40
CA LEU A 267 -10.99 4.90 21.64
C LEU A 267 -9.80 3.92 21.68
N VAL A 268 -8.58 4.43 21.51
CA VAL A 268 -7.35 3.61 21.57
C VAL A 268 -7.10 3.09 22.98
N LYS A 269 -7.41 3.87 24.02
CA LYS A 269 -7.28 3.46 25.43
C LYS A 269 -8.31 2.40 25.82
N LEU A 270 -9.53 2.45 25.26
CA LEU A 270 -10.58 1.44 25.49
C LEU A 270 -10.22 0.10 24.86
N LEU A 271 -9.71 0.11 23.62
CA LEU A 271 -9.28 -1.11 22.90
C LEU A 271 -8.05 -1.79 23.51
N ARG A 272 -7.20 -1.03 24.21
CA ARG A 272 -6.02 -1.59 24.91
C ARG A 272 -6.31 -2.13 26.31
N ARG A 273 -7.51 -1.89 26.86
CA ARG A 273 -7.86 -2.31 28.24
C ARG A 273 -8.44 -3.73 28.32
N SER A 274 -8.72 -4.37 27.18
CA SER A 274 -9.28 -5.72 27.09
C SER A 274 -8.26 -6.79 26.64
N ARG A 275 -6.97 -6.61 26.94
CA ARG A 275 -5.94 -7.64 26.83
C ARG A 275 -5.10 -7.67 28.10
#